data_AF-A0A2G5LH11-F1
#
_entry.id   AF-A0A2G5LH11-F1
#
_cell.length_a   1.000
_cell.length_b   1.000
_cell.length_c   1.000
_cell.angle_alpha   90.00
_cell.angle_beta   90.00
_cell.angle_gamma   90.00
#
_symmetry.space_group_name_H-M   'P 1'
#
loop_
_entity.id
_entity.type
_entity.pdbx_description
1 polymer ?
#
loop_
_entity_poly.entity_id
_entity_poly.type
_entity_poly.pdbx_seq_one_letter_code
_entity_poly.pdbx_strand_id
1 'polypeptide(L)'
;MNKIRAIDIKTKKKINPNGSMRVEFIYKNKSCQVLEIKGKKADICSNNQTMIKDFENIIRTLKVAIKINMNVLTDPHVIEEFDNANDLHIISNSLFISSVVTYCKCATPSNARKEKNTHSTHILEKLTPEQIATHNTIKKLRDKWAAHTDKNQIESSKTLFVFDPEGKLEPTFIHHTSYGASIIISQLEEFLLLAETSIEILISKQKKDSADLFKTELKNFNFLEEVKKISNSLTYHEP
;
A
#
# COMPACT_ATOMS: atom_id res chain seq x y z
N MET A 1 -37.48 6.80 -2.95
CA MET A 1 -36.76 6.33 -4.16
C MET A 1 -35.60 5.44 -3.73
N ASN A 2 -35.53 4.21 -4.22
CA ASN A 2 -34.39 3.32 -3.98
C ASN A 2 -33.16 3.84 -4.72
N LYS A 3 -32.07 4.12 -4.00
CA LYS A 3 -30.81 4.59 -4.56
C LYS A 3 -29.97 3.40 -5.04
N ILE A 4 -29.34 3.52 -6.21
CA ILE A 4 -28.30 2.57 -6.64
C ILE A 4 -27.16 2.67 -5.61
N ARG A 5 -26.73 1.54 -5.05
CA ARG A 5 -25.58 1.49 -4.13
C ARG A 5 -24.33 1.12 -4.92
N ALA A 6 -23.20 1.73 -4.59
CA ALA A 6 -21.93 1.48 -5.27
C ALA A 6 -21.53 -0.01 -5.23
N ILE A 7 -21.80 -0.71 -4.11
CA ILE A 7 -21.51 -2.14 -3.94
C ILE A 7 -22.28 -3.05 -4.92
N ASP A 8 -23.39 -2.57 -5.47
CA ASP A 8 -24.21 -3.33 -6.41
C ASP A 8 -23.76 -3.13 -7.88
N ILE A 9 -22.77 -2.26 -8.13
CA ILE A 9 -22.25 -1.97 -9.47
C ILE A 9 -21.04 -2.87 -9.73
N LYS A 10 -21.12 -3.68 -10.78
CA LYS A 10 -20.00 -4.49 -11.29
C LYS A 10 -19.23 -3.70 -12.35
N THR A 11 -17.95 -4.02 -12.54
CA THR A 11 -17.15 -3.47 -13.64
C THR A 11 -16.74 -4.57 -14.61
N LYS A 12 -16.76 -4.27 -15.92
CA LYS A 12 -16.21 -5.11 -16.98
C LYS A 12 -15.11 -4.32 -17.68
N LYS A 13 -13.91 -4.90 -17.77
CA LYS A 13 -12.71 -4.22 -18.28
C LYS A 13 -12.26 -4.89 -19.57
N LYS A 14 -11.89 -4.10 -20.57
CA LYS A 14 -11.27 -4.56 -21.82
C LYS A 14 -10.02 -3.73 -22.09
N ILE A 15 -8.90 -4.40 -22.31
CA ILE A 15 -7.66 -3.76 -22.75
C ILE A 15 -7.74 -3.58 -24.27
N ASN A 16 -7.50 -2.36 -24.73
CA ASN A 16 -7.45 -2.03 -26.15
C ASN A 16 -6.05 -2.32 -26.72
N PRO A 17 -5.90 -2.48 -28.04
CA PRO A 17 -4.59 -2.74 -28.66
C PRO A 17 -3.51 -1.69 -28.38
N ASN A 18 -3.92 -0.44 -28.11
CA ASN A 18 -3.02 0.66 -27.75
C ASN A 18 -2.64 0.69 -26.26
N GLY A 19 -3.04 -0.32 -25.46
CA GLY A 19 -2.77 -0.38 -24.02
C GLY A 19 -3.77 0.37 -23.14
N SER A 20 -4.65 1.20 -23.71
CA SER A 20 -5.73 1.85 -22.94
C SER A 20 -6.74 0.83 -22.41
N MET A 21 -7.44 1.19 -21.34
CA MET A 21 -8.41 0.31 -20.68
C MET A 21 -9.82 0.88 -20.76
N ARG A 22 -10.71 0.19 -21.46
CA ARG A 22 -12.14 0.50 -21.48
C ARG A 22 -12.85 -0.19 -20.31
N VAL A 23 -13.64 0.56 -19.56
CA VAL A 23 -14.38 0.08 -18.38
C VAL A 23 -15.87 0.35 -18.54
N GLU A 24 -16.68 -0.70 -18.52
CA GLU A 24 -18.14 -0.66 -18.47
C GLU A 24 -18.62 -0.89 -17.03
N PHE A 25 -19.68 -0.19 -16.64
CA PHE A 25 -20.29 -0.29 -15.32
C PHE A 25 -21.65 -0.98 -15.46
N ILE A 26 -21.91 -2.04 -14.68
CA ILE A 26 -23.07 -2.91 -14.85
C ILE A 26 -23.89 -2.96 -13.57
N TYR A 27 -25.17 -2.61 -13.65
CA TYR A 27 -26.14 -2.74 -12.56
C TYR A 27 -27.34 -3.57 -13.04
N LYS A 28 -27.70 -4.63 -12.30
CA LYS A 28 -28.78 -5.58 -12.67
C LYS A 28 -28.66 -6.06 -14.13
N ASN A 29 -27.45 -6.46 -14.53
CA ASN A 29 -27.09 -6.94 -15.87
C ASN A 29 -27.32 -5.91 -17.01
N LYS A 30 -27.45 -4.62 -16.70
CA LYS A 30 -27.54 -3.54 -17.68
C LYS A 30 -26.36 -2.59 -17.56
N SER A 31 -25.86 -2.12 -18.70
CA SER A 31 -24.81 -1.09 -18.72
C SER A 31 -25.37 0.21 -18.15
N CYS A 32 -24.63 0.80 -17.22
CA CYS A 32 -24.90 2.13 -16.69
C CYS A 32 -24.37 3.17 -17.66
N GLN A 33 -25.10 4.27 -17.75
CA GLN A 33 -24.60 5.53 -18.26
C GLN A 33 -23.71 6.18 -17.22
N VAL A 34 -22.55 6.67 -17.64
CA VAL A 34 -21.53 7.25 -16.78
C VAL A 34 -21.05 8.57 -17.34
N LEU A 35 -20.75 9.48 -16.43
CA LEU A 35 -20.17 10.79 -16.69
C LEU A 35 -18.95 10.93 -15.77
N GLU A 36 -17.82 11.30 -16.36
CA GLU A 36 -16.64 11.66 -15.59
C GLU A 36 -16.83 13.05 -14.98
N ILE A 37 -16.75 13.15 -13.66
CA ILE A 37 -16.76 14.43 -12.95
C ILE A 37 -15.33 14.93 -12.86
N LYS A 38 -15.08 16.15 -13.37
CA LYS A 38 -13.76 16.80 -13.33
C LYS A 38 -13.77 17.97 -12.35
N GLY A 39 -12.64 18.20 -11.69
CA GLY A 39 -12.44 19.35 -10.81
C GLY A 39 -11.80 18.96 -9.48
N LYS A 40 -11.34 19.98 -8.73
CA LYS A 40 -10.50 19.78 -7.55
C LYS A 40 -11.07 18.81 -6.51
N LYS A 41 -12.38 18.86 -6.24
CA LYS A 41 -13.03 17.94 -5.28
C LYS A 41 -13.15 16.51 -5.82
N ALA A 42 -13.38 16.35 -7.12
CA ALA A 42 -13.39 15.05 -7.77
C ALA A 42 -11.98 14.43 -7.75
N ASP A 43 -10.95 15.25 -7.99
CA ASP A 43 -9.55 14.84 -7.89
C ASP A 43 -9.18 14.38 -6.48
N ILE A 44 -9.66 15.07 -5.43
CA ILE A 44 -9.48 14.64 -4.04
C ILE A 44 -10.11 13.25 -3.82
N CYS A 45 -11.35 13.04 -4.26
CA CYS A 45 -12.04 11.76 -4.13
C CYS A 45 -11.33 10.63 -4.92
N SER A 46 -10.84 10.93 -6.12
CA SER A 46 -10.09 10.00 -6.96
C SER A 46 -8.74 9.62 -6.34
N ASN A 47 -8.04 10.59 -5.77
CA ASN A 47 -6.78 10.37 -5.05
C ASN A 47 -6.98 9.53 -3.79
N ASN A 48 -8.00 9.84 -2.99
CA ASN A 48 -8.38 9.02 -1.84
C ASN A 48 -8.68 7.57 -2.28
N GLN A 49 -9.47 7.37 -3.34
CA GLN A 49 -9.79 6.03 -3.85
C GLN A 49 -8.54 5.26 -4.29
N THR A 50 -7.58 5.95 -4.92
CA THR A 50 -6.29 5.35 -5.30
C THR A 50 -5.51 4.88 -4.08
N MET A 51 -5.45 5.71 -3.02
CA MET A 51 -4.82 5.34 -1.76
C MET A 51 -5.56 4.21 -1.03
N ILE A 52 -6.90 4.21 -1.04
CA ILE A 52 -7.72 3.10 -0.48
C ILE A 52 -7.32 1.79 -1.14
N LYS A 53 -7.28 1.76 -2.49
CA LYS A 53 -6.87 0.57 -3.25
C LYS A 53 -5.44 0.13 -2.91
N ASP A 54 -4.51 1.08 -2.73
CA ASP A 54 -3.14 0.75 -2.31
C ASP A 54 -3.10 0.15 -0.89
N PHE A 55 -3.89 0.67 0.06
CA PHE A 55 -4.02 0.09 1.42
C PHE A 55 -4.72 -1.28 1.43
N GLU A 56 -5.76 -1.50 0.63
CA GLU A 56 -6.40 -2.82 0.49
C GLU A 56 -5.38 -3.86 0.03
N ASN A 57 -4.51 -3.48 -0.92
CA ASN A 57 -3.44 -4.35 -1.40
C ASN A 57 -2.40 -4.62 -0.31
N ILE A 58 -1.96 -3.60 0.43
CA ILE A 58 -1.03 -3.76 1.57
C ILE A 58 -1.60 -4.74 2.59
N ILE A 59 -2.85 -4.55 3.02
CA ILE A 59 -3.52 -5.41 4.01
C ILE A 59 -3.57 -6.86 3.54
N ARG A 60 -3.96 -7.11 2.28
CA ARG A 60 -3.99 -8.47 1.71
C ARG A 60 -2.59 -9.07 1.65
N THR A 61 -1.61 -8.29 1.23
CA THR A 61 -0.20 -8.72 1.10
C THR A 61 0.38 -9.10 2.46
N LEU A 62 0.17 -8.27 3.49
CA LEU A 62 0.61 -8.54 4.85
C LEU A 62 -0.07 -9.78 5.44
N LYS A 63 -1.38 -9.98 5.20
CA LYS A 63 -2.08 -11.19 5.64
C LYS A 63 -1.49 -12.47 5.02
N VAL A 64 -1.10 -12.42 3.75
CA VAL A 64 -0.40 -13.54 3.10
C VAL A 64 0.99 -13.73 3.72
N ALA A 65 1.75 -12.65 3.92
CA ALA A 65 3.07 -12.73 4.55
C ALA A 65 3.00 -13.35 5.95
N ILE A 66 2.08 -12.90 6.81
CA ILE A 66 1.86 -13.46 8.15
C ILE A 66 1.56 -14.96 8.05
N LYS A 67 0.64 -15.35 7.16
CA LYS A 67 0.30 -16.77 6.95
C LYS A 67 1.51 -17.60 6.53
N ILE A 68 2.37 -17.08 5.65
CA ILE A 68 3.59 -17.78 5.23
C ILE A 68 4.55 -17.93 6.43
N ASN A 69 4.83 -16.83 7.15
CA ASN A 69 5.76 -16.86 8.29
C ASN A 69 5.27 -17.79 9.41
N MET A 70 3.97 -17.84 9.71
CA MET A 70 3.41 -18.77 10.70
C MET A 70 3.57 -20.25 10.33
N ASN A 71 3.70 -20.58 9.04
CA ASN A 71 3.90 -21.96 8.59
C ASN A 71 5.38 -22.34 8.44
N VAL A 72 6.26 -21.34 8.38
CA VAL A 72 7.70 -21.52 8.18
C VAL A 72 8.47 -21.44 9.50
N LEU A 73 8.08 -20.53 10.40
CA LEU A 73 8.76 -20.32 11.67
C LEU A 73 8.20 -21.23 12.76
N THR A 74 9.07 -22.02 13.39
CA THR A 74 8.72 -22.79 14.60
C THR A 74 8.67 -21.93 15.87
N ASP A 75 9.36 -20.77 15.87
CA ASP A 75 9.32 -19.78 16.95
C ASP A 75 9.05 -18.37 16.37
N PRO A 76 7.99 -17.67 16.81
CA PRO A 76 7.63 -16.34 16.30
C PRO A 76 8.64 -15.23 16.65
N HIS A 77 9.63 -15.51 17.52
CA HIS A 77 10.65 -14.58 17.97
C HIS A 77 12.05 -14.87 17.42
N VAL A 78 12.25 -15.98 16.71
CA VAL A 78 13.55 -16.34 16.12
C VAL A 78 13.58 -15.91 14.66
N ILE A 79 14.62 -15.15 14.30
CA ILE A 79 14.95 -14.84 12.92
C ILE A 79 15.89 -15.95 12.43
N GLU A 80 15.39 -16.84 11.58
CA GLU A 80 16.23 -17.79 10.87
C GLU A 80 17.07 -17.07 9.80
N GLU A 81 18.25 -17.62 9.51
CA GLU A 81 19.10 -17.11 8.42
C GLU A 81 18.38 -17.24 7.08
N PHE A 82 18.49 -16.21 6.23
CA PHE A 82 17.87 -16.22 4.90
C PHE A 82 18.45 -17.35 4.04
N ASP A 83 17.67 -18.42 3.86
CA ASP A 83 17.96 -19.47 2.90
C ASP A 83 17.48 -19.10 1.48
N ASN A 84 18.43 -18.86 0.57
CA ASN A 84 18.17 -18.59 -0.86
C ASN A 84 17.61 -19.80 -1.62
N ALA A 85 17.69 -21.01 -1.08
CA ALA A 85 17.07 -22.20 -1.66
C ALA A 85 15.61 -22.39 -1.21
N ASN A 86 15.14 -21.61 -0.24
CA ASN A 86 13.77 -21.69 0.28
C ASN A 86 12.86 -20.65 -0.38
N ASP A 87 12.00 -21.11 -1.29
CA ASP A 87 11.03 -20.26 -1.99
C ASP A 87 10.13 -19.45 -1.04
N LEU A 88 9.77 -19.99 0.13
CA LEU A 88 8.90 -19.30 1.08
C LEU A 88 9.59 -18.10 1.74
N HIS A 89 10.91 -18.16 1.97
CA HIS A 89 11.70 -17.02 2.45
C HIS A 89 11.71 -15.90 1.42
N ILE A 90 11.98 -16.24 0.15
CA ILE A 90 12.00 -15.29 -0.96
C ILE A 90 10.63 -14.61 -1.11
N ILE A 91 9.54 -15.40 -1.10
CA ILE A 91 8.18 -14.89 -1.25
C ILE A 91 7.80 -14.00 -0.06
N SER A 92 8.03 -14.45 1.17
CA SER A 92 7.73 -13.72 2.41
C SER A 92 8.39 -12.33 2.41
N ASN A 93 9.71 -12.31 2.16
CA ASN A 93 10.49 -11.09 2.10
C ASN A 93 10.01 -10.16 0.97
N SER A 94 9.72 -10.70 -0.22
CA SER A 94 9.21 -9.93 -1.36
C SER A 94 7.85 -9.27 -1.05
N LEU A 95 6.95 -9.99 -0.37
CA LEU A 95 5.65 -9.46 0.05
C LEU A 95 5.80 -8.32 1.07
N PHE A 96 6.73 -8.46 2.01
CA PHE A 96 7.02 -7.40 2.97
C PHE A 96 7.59 -6.16 2.29
N ILE A 97 8.64 -6.31 1.47
CA ILE A 97 9.26 -5.20 0.74
C ILE A 97 8.21 -4.47 -0.11
N SER A 98 7.38 -5.22 -0.83
CA SER A 98 6.27 -4.66 -1.62
C SER A 98 5.29 -3.86 -0.76
N SER A 99 4.95 -4.35 0.43
CA SER A 99 4.07 -3.67 1.38
C SER A 99 4.70 -2.37 1.90
N VAL A 100 5.98 -2.39 2.27
CA VAL A 100 6.74 -1.22 2.73
C VAL A 100 6.81 -0.15 1.64
N VAL A 101 7.15 -0.54 0.41
CA VAL A 101 7.25 0.39 -0.73
C VAL A 101 5.89 1.01 -1.04
N THR A 102 4.84 0.19 -1.11
CA THR A 102 3.48 0.66 -1.38
C THR A 102 2.98 1.59 -0.28
N TYR A 103 3.24 1.27 0.99
CA TYR A 103 2.88 2.13 2.12
C TYR A 103 3.62 3.47 2.05
N CYS A 104 4.93 3.45 1.80
CA CYS A 104 5.73 4.66 1.70
C CYS A 104 5.31 5.55 0.53
N LYS A 105 4.82 4.98 -0.58
CA LYS A 105 4.21 5.74 -1.67
C LYS A 105 2.96 6.50 -1.22
N CYS A 106 2.13 5.90 -0.37
CA CYS A 106 0.98 6.57 0.24
C CYS A 106 1.41 7.67 1.24
N ALA A 107 2.50 7.42 1.98
CA ALA A 107 3.00 8.32 3.02
C ALA A 107 3.88 9.47 2.52
N THR A 108 4.41 9.39 1.29
CA THR A 108 5.33 10.41 0.75
C THR A 108 4.57 11.44 -0.09
N PRO A 109 4.74 12.75 0.15
CA PRO A 109 4.19 13.76 -0.74
C PRO A 109 4.88 13.66 -2.11
N SER A 110 4.12 13.42 -3.17
CA SER A 110 4.66 13.52 -4.53
C SER A 110 4.80 15.00 -4.92
N ASN A 111 5.85 15.39 -5.64
CA ASN A 111 6.01 16.75 -6.19
C ASN A 111 4.85 17.21 -7.09
N ALA A 112 4.06 16.27 -7.64
CA ALA A 112 2.81 16.55 -8.38
C ALA A 112 1.62 16.92 -7.46
N ARG A 113 1.71 16.63 -6.16
CA ARG A 113 0.74 16.96 -5.11
C ARG A 113 1.30 18.15 -4.31
N LYS A 114 1.26 19.35 -4.89
CA LYS A 114 1.68 20.61 -4.24
C LYS A 114 0.83 21.01 -3.02
N GLU A 115 -0.08 20.15 -2.57
CA GLU A 115 -0.93 20.34 -1.40
C GLU A 115 -0.54 19.33 -0.30
N LYS A 116 -0.65 19.76 0.95
CA LYS A 116 -0.37 18.96 2.15
C LYS A 116 -0.90 17.52 1.99
N ASN A 117 -0.02 16.52 2.09
CA ASN A 117 -0.36 15.11 1.83
C ASN A 117 -1.46 14.66 2.81
N THR A 118 -2.55 14.10 2.27
CA THR A 118 -3.65 13.50 3.05
C THR A 118 -3.15 12.52 4.11
N HIS A 119 -2.07 11.79 3.83
CA HIS A 119 -1.47 10.91 4.82
C HIS A 119 -0.90 11.68 6.02
N SER A 120 -0.11 12.74 5.77
CA SER A 120 0.50 13.53 6.84
C SER A 120 -0.50 14.37 7.64
N THR A 121 -1.59 14.82 7.02
CA THR A 121 -2.54 15.74 7.66
C THR A 121 -3.81 15.09 8.20
N HIS A 122 -4.13 13.86 7.81
CA HIS A 122 -5.38 13.23 8.23
C HIS A 122 -5.22 11.82 8.78
N ILE A 123 -4.22 11.07 8.31
CA ILE A 123 -3.94 9.74 8.84
C ILE A 123 -3.08 9.88 10.09
N LEU A 124 -1.90 10.48 10.00
CA LEU A 124 -0.95 10.57 11.12
C LEU A 124 -1.54 11.20 12.40
N GLU A 125 -2.37 12.24 12.26
CA GLU A 125 -2.99 12.92 13.42
C GLU A 125 -3.95 12.04 14.23
N LYS A 126 -4.38 10.90 13.67
CA LYS A 126 -5.36 9.98 14.29
C LYS A 126 -4.75 8.64 14.70
N LEU A 127 -3.45 8.46 14.49
CA LEU A 127 -2.74 7.26 14.88
C LEU A 127 -2.37 7.33 16.37
N THR A 128 -2.29 6.16 17.01
CA THR A 128 -1.73 6.05 18.37
C THR A 128 -0.20 6.23 18.36
N PRO A 129 0.44 6.48 19.52
CA PRO A 129 1.90 6.56 19.61
C PRO A 129 2.62 5.32 19.05
N GLU A 130 2.09 4.12 19.30
CA GLU A 130 2.63 2.85 18.82
C GLU A 130 2.52 2.74 17.30
N GLN A 131 1.40 3.18 16.74
CA GLN A 131 1.19 3.23 15.29
C GLN A 131 2.10 4.26 14.61
N ILE A 132 2.38 5.39 15.28
CA ILE A 132 3.35 6.38 14.82
C ILE A 132 4.78 5.80 14.86
N ALA A 133 5.14 5.07 15.91
CA ALA A 133 6.42 4.37 16.00
C ALA A 133 6.58 3.35 14.85
N THR A 134 5.51 2.58 14.57
CA THR A 134 5.45 1.65 13.44
C THR A 134 5.61 2.40 12.11
N HIS A 135 4.87 3.49 11.90
CA HIS A 135 4.99 4.34 10.71
C HIS A 135 6.43 4.80 10.46
N ASN A 136 7.08 5.35 11.50
CA ASN A 136 8.45 5.83 11.43
C ASN A 136 9.43 4.69 11.09
N THR A 137 9.21 3.50 11.68
CA THR A 137 10.01 2.31 11.38
C THR A 137 9.87 1.90 9.92
N ILE A 138 8.65 1.80 9.38
CA ILE A 138 8.40 1.44 7.98
C ILE A 138 9.00 2.46 7.01
N LYS A 139 8.86 3.77 7.28
CA LYS A 139 9.50 4.81 6.46
C LYS A 139 11.02 4.69 6.47
N LYS A 140 11.60 4.48 7.66
CA LYS A 140 13.04 4.28 7.82
C LYS A 140 13.53 3.05 7.07
N LEU A 141 12.78 1.94 7.06
CA LEU A 141 13.12 0.74 6.29
C LEU A 141 13.22 1.05 4.79
N ARG A 142 12.21 1.73 4.22
CA ARG A 142 12.23 2.11 2.80
C ARG A 142 13.41 3.04 2.47
N ASP A 143 13.61 4.08 3.27
CA ASP A 143 14.68 5.05 3.06
C ASP A 143 16.06 4.39 3.15
N LYS A 144 16.23 3.41 4.06
CA LYS A 144 17.50 2.70 4.24
C LYS A 144 17.78 1.63 3.19
N TRP A 145 16.77 0.89 2.73
CA TRP A 145 16.95 -0.01 1.59
C TRP A 145 17.36 0.75 0.32
N ALA A 146 16.83 1.96 0.13
CA ALA A 146 17.21 2.81 -1.00
C ALA A 146 18.63 3.40 -0.88
N ALA A 147 19.20 3.45 0.33
CA ALA A 147 20.48 4.14 0.58
C ALA A 147 21.69 3.21 0.71
N HIS A 148 21.53 1.90 0.94
CA HIS A 148 22.62 0.92 1.16
C HIS A 148 23.67 1.25 2.26
N THR A 149 23.57 2.38 2.97
CA THR A 149 24.69 2.94 3.74
C THR A 149 24.47 3.07 5.25
N ASP A 150 23.39 2.51 5.81
CA ASP A 150 23.02 2.89 7.17
C ASP A 150 22.43 1.73 8.00
N LYS A 151 22.92 1.56 9.24
CA LYS A 151 22.53 0.47 10.17
C LYS A 151 21.00 0.37 10.28
N ASN A 152 20.40 -0.73 9.82
CA ASN A 152 18.97 -0.97 9.98
C ASN A 152 18.77 -2.26 10.81
N GLN A 153 17.58 -2.44 11.39
CA GLN A 153 17.31 -3.59 12.28
C GLN A 153 17.23 -4.93 11.53
N ILE A 154 17.18 -4.90 10.20
CA ILE A 154 16.99 -6.07 9.32
C ILE A 154 18.30 -6.48 8.65
N GLU A 155 19.22 -5.54 8.44
CA GLU A 155 20.47 -5.71 7.74
C GLU A 155 21.59 -4.94 8.43
N SER A 156 22.61 -5.66 8.90
CA SER A 156 23.84 -5.07 9.43
C SER A 156 25.05 -5.89 9.02
N SER A 157 26.10 -5.23 8.51
CA SER A 157 27.33 -5.90 8.11
C SER A 157 28.42 -5.67 9.15
N LYS A 158 29.16 -6.73 9.49
CA LYS A 158 30.30 -6.68 10.39
C LYS A 158 31.48 -7.44 9.78
N THR A 159 32.67 -6.89 9.96
CA THR A 159 33.92 -7.65 9.85
C THR A 159 34.23 -8.18 11.24
N LEU A 160 34.36 -9.50 11.36
CA LEU A 160 34.57 -10.19 12.62
C LEU A 160 35.92 -10.88 12.60
N PHE A 161 36.55 -10.93 13.77
CA PHE A 161 37.74 -11.73 14.01
C PHE A 161 37.30 -13.00 14.73
N VAL A 162 37.40 -14.14 14.04
CA VAL A 162 36.89 -15.43 14.52
C VAL A 162 38.04 -16.27 14.99
N PHE A 163 37.96 -16.70 16.24
CA PHE A 163 38.95 -17.56 16.88
C PHE A 163 38.53 -19.02 16.75
N ASP A 164 39.50 -19.90 16.57
CA ASP A 164 39.28 -21.33 16.69
C ASP A 164 38.79 -21.67 18.10
N PRO A 165 37.65 -22.37 18.25
CA PRO A 165 37.14 -22.74 19.57
C PRO A 165 38.12 -23.60 20.37
N GLU A 166 39.02 -24.33 19.70
CA GLU A 166 40.04 -25.14 20.37
C GLU A 166 41.39 -24.41 20.57
N GLY A 167 41.54 -23.20 20.02
CA GLY A 167 42.76 -22.38 20.14
C GLY A 167 44.00 -22.95 19.44
N LYS A 168 43.83 -23.89 18.50
CA LYS A 168 44.90 -24.55 17.75
C LYS A 168 45.23 -23.86 16.45
N LEU A 169 44.29 -23.11 15.87
CA LEU A 169 44.47 -22.38 14.61
C LEU A 169 44.55 -20.87 14.84
N GLU A 170 45.26 -20.19 13.94
CA GLU A 170 45.28 -18.73 13.92
C GLU A 170 43.89 -18.17 13.62
N PRO A 171 43.48 -17.03 14.22
CA PRO A 171 42.19 -16.44 13.96
C PRO A 171 42.09 -15.95 12.51
N THR A 172 40.87 -15.92 11.97
CA THR A 172 40.59 -15.42 10.62
C THR A 172 39.62 -14.25 10.62
N PHE A 173 39.68 -13.43 9.59
CA PHE A 173 38.63 -12.45 9.30
C PHE A 173 37.47 -13.14 8.58
N ILE A 174 36.25 -12.82 9.01
CA ILE A 174 35.04 -13.07 8.22
C ILE A 174 34.26 -11.78 8.04
N HIS A 175 33.51 -11.68 6.95
CA HIS A 175 32.55 -10.61 6.71
C HIS A 175 31.16 -11.22 6.76
N HIS A 176 30.35 -10.79 7.71
CA HIS A 176 29.00 -11.31 7.89
C HIS A 176 28.00 -10.16 7.81
N THR A 177 26.97 -10.34 6.98
CA THR A 177 25.77 -9.50 6.99
C THR A 177 24.65 -10.23 7.72
N SER A 178 24.16 -9.70 8.83
CA SER A 178 22.96 -10.20 9.48
C SER A 178 21.77 -9.85 8.60
N TYR A 179 21.22 -10.82 7.88
CA TYR A 179 20.01 -10.65 7.08
C TYR A 179 19.02 -11.76 7.46
N GLY A 180 17.83 -11.37 7.91
CA GLY A 180 16.80 -12.33 8.31
C GLY A 180 16.02 -12.89 7.14
N ALA A 181 15.79 -14.22 7.15
CA ALA A 181 14.86 -14.92 6.25
C ALA A 181 13.45 -14.34 6.26
N SER A 182 13.07 -13.95 7.47
CA SER A 182 11.70 -13.83 7.92
C SER A 182 11.62 -12.66 8.87
N ILE A 183 10.56 -11.90 8.73
CA ILE A 183 10.30 -10.76 9.60
C ILE A 183 9.54 -11.28 10.79
N ILE A 184 9.89 -10.76 11.96
CA ILE A 184 9.24 -11.11 13.22
C ILE A 184 7.73 -10.93 13.02
N ILE A 185 6.95 -11.96 13.34
CA ILE A 185 5.50 -11.97 13.08
C ILE A 185 4.83 -10.76 13.73
N SER A 186 5.26 -10.38 14.94
CA SER A 186 4.74 -9.20 15.63
C SER A 186 4.93 -7.90 14.84
N GLN A 187 6.03 -7.75 14.10
CA GLN A 187 6.26 -6.57 13.25
C GLN A 187 5.32 -6.55 12.04
N LEU A 188 5.01 -7.72 11.48
CA LEU A 188 4.02 -7.83 10.40
C LEU A 188 2.61 -7.52 10.91
N GLU A 189 2.27 -7.96 12.12
CA GLU A 189 0.98 -7.69 12.77
C GLU A 189 0.81 -6.21 13.13
N GLU A 190 1.85 -5.58 13.69
CA GLU A 190 1.89 -4.14 13.94
C GLU A 190 1.70 -3.34 12.65
N PHE A 191 2.38 -3.74 11.58
CA PHE A 191 2.25 -3.09 10.28
C PHE A 191 0.85 -3.31 9.68
N LEU A 192 0.28 -4.51 9.84
CA LEU A 192 -1.08 -4.81 9.41
C LEU A 192 -2.09 -3.91 10.15
N LEU A 193 -1.97 -3.79 11.48
CA LEU A 193 -2.84 -2.94 12.29
C LEU A 193 -2.75 -1.47 11.89
N LEU A 194 -1.53 -0.98 11.61
CA LEU A 194 -1.32 0.37 11.08
C LEU A 194 -2.02 0.55 9.72
N ALA A 195 -1.93 -0.42 8.81
CA ALA A 195 -2.56 -0.35 7.50
C ALA A 195 -4.10 -0.39 7.60
N GLU A 196 -4.65 -1.26 8.46
CA GLU A 196 -6.09 -1.37 8.74
C GLU A 196 -6.65 -0.08 9.36
N THR A 197 -5.94 0.51 10.32
CA THR A 197 -6.35 1.79 10.90
C THR A 197 -6.30 2.92 9.86
N SER A 198 -5.24 2.94 9.04
CA SER A 198 -5.06 3.96 8.00
C SER A 198 -6.15 3.92 6.94
N ILE A 199 -6.57 2.73 6.50
CA ILE A 199 -7.66 2.60 5.51
C ILE A 199 -9.01 3.02 6.09
N GLU A 200 -9.30 2.73 7.35
CA GLU A 200 -10.56 3.13 7.99
C GLU A 200 -10.69 4.65 8.08
N ILE A 201 -9.61 5.33 8.47
CA ILE A 201 -9.51 6.79 8.48
C ILE A 201 -9.77 7.35 7.07
N LEU A 202 -9.15 6.73 6.06
CA LEU A 202 -9.24 7.18 4.68
C LEU A 202 -10.62 6.92 4.05
N ILE A 203 -11.26 5.79 4.35
CA ILE A 203 -12.65 5.50 3.95
C ILE A 203 -13.60 6.52 4.58
N SER A 204 -13.39 6.85 5.86
CA SER A 204 -14.20 7.86 6.55
C SER A 204 -14.04 9.24 5.91
N LYS A 205 -12.81 9.61 5.55
CA LYS A 205 -12.53 10.83 4.78
C LYS A 205 -13.18 10.79 3.40
N GLN A 206 -13.08 9.68 2.68
CA GLN A 206 -13.68 9.52 1.36
C GLN A 206 -15.20 9.70 1.38
N LYS A 207 -15.88 9.16 2.39
CA LYS A 207 -17.32 9.36 2.58
C LYS A 207 -17.68 10.84 2.76
N LYS A 208 -16.91 11.56 3.58
CA LYS A 208 -17.10 13.01 3.80
C LYS A 208 -16.85 13.80 2.52
N ASP A 209 -15.71 13.58 1.88
CA ASP A 209 -15.31 14.31 0.67
C ASP A 209 -16.29 14.02 -0.49
N SER A 210 -16.79 12.78 -0.61
CA SER A 210 -17.80 12.40 -1.61
C SER A 210 -19.15 13.08 -1.36
N ALA A 211 -19.57 13.20 -0.09
CA ALA A 211 -20.80 13.90 0.26
C ALA A 211 -20.70 15.41 -0.05
N ASP A 212 -19.53 16.01 0.21
CA ASP A 212 -19.26 17.41 -0.10
C ASP A 212 -19.14 17.66 -1.61
N LEU A 213 -18.55 16.73 -2.36
CA LEU A 213 -18.54 16.74 -3.83
C LEU A 213 -19.98 16.73 -4.36
N PHE A 214 -20.79 15.76 -3.94
CA PHE A 214 -22.17 15.62 -4.41
C PHE A 214 -23.00 16.90 -4.18
N LYS A 215 -22.88 17.52 -3.00
CA LYS A 215 -23.56 18.78 -2.66
C LYS A 215 -23.11 19.96 -3.53
N THR A 216 -21.85 19.98 -3.95
CA THR A 216 -21.26 21.10 -4.69
C THR A 216 -21.50 20.95 -6.18
N GLU A 217 -21.21 19.77 -6.73
CA GLU A 217 -21.37 19.48 -8.15
C GLU A 217 -22.83 19.55 -8.58
N LEU A 218 -23.77 19.01 -7.79
CA LEU A 218 -25.21 19.12 -8.12
C LEU A 218 -25.70 20.56 -8.22
N LYS A 219 -25.14 21.48 -7.43
CA LYS A 219 -25.54 22.90 -7.49
C LYS A 219 -25.04 23.59 -8.76
N ASN A 220 -23.93 23.12 -9.31
CA ASN A 220 -23.28 23.71 -10.48
C ASN A 220 -23.51 22.86 -11.75
N PHE A 221 -24.34 21.81 -11.67
CA PHE A 221 -24.51 20.85 -12.74
C PHE A 221 -25.39 21.42 -13.86
N ASN A 222 -24.77 21.84 -14.96
CA ASN A 222 -25.50 22.19 -16.17
C ASN A 222 -25.94 20.92 -16.91
N PHE A 223 -27.14 20.44 -16.58
CA PHE A 223 -27.70 19.21 -17.16
C PHE A 223 -27.67 19.18 -18.70
N LEU A 224 -27.91 20.31 -19.37
CA LEU A 224 -27.98 20.36 -20.83
C LEU A 224 -26.61 20.14 -21.50
N GLU A 225 -25.53 20.57 -20.86
CA GLU A 225 -24.17 20.42 -21.38
C GLU A 225 -23.57 19.07 -21.00
N GLU A 226 -23.79 18.61 -19.77
CA GLU A 226 -23.18 17.41 -19.23
C GLU A 226 -23.80 16.12 -19.80
N VAL A 227 -25.09 16.12 -20.16
CA VAL A 227 -25.74 14.95 -20.78
C VAL A 227 -25.08 14.58 -22.11
N LYS A 228 -24.51 15.54 -22.84
CA LYS A 228 -23.78 15.29 -24.10
C LYS A 228 -22.48 14.50 -23.90
N LYS A 229 -21.94 14.46 -22.68
CA LYS A 229 -20.70 13.78 -22.32
C LYS A 229 -20.94 12.40 -21.70
N ILE A 230 -22.20 12.00 -21.51
CA ILE A 230 -22.55 10.70 -20.97
C ILE A 230 -22.13 9.60 -21.95
N SER A 231 -21.48 8.57 -21.42
CA SER A 231 -21.07 7.38 -22.17
C SER A 231 -21.53 6.11 -21.47
N ASN A 232 -21.49 4.97 -22.16
CA ASN A 232 -21.74 3.67 -21.52
C ASN A 232 -20.44 3.05 -20.95
N SER A 233 -19.30 3.74 -21.09
CA SER A 233 -17.99 3.24 -20.68
C SER A 233 -16.97 4.37 -20.60
N LEU A 234 -16.05 4.28 -19.65
CA LEU A 234 -14.89 5.17 -19.55
C LEU A 234 -13.64 4.51 -20.13
N THR A 235 -12.76 5.31 -20.74
CA THR A 235 -11.43 4.87 -21.18
C THR A 235 -10.39 5.45 -20.22
N TYR A 236 -9.49 4.60 -19.75
CA TYR A 236 -8.35 4.96 -18.90
C TYR A 236 -7.05 4.77 -19.69
N HIS A 237 -6.01 5.54 -19.33
CA HIS A 237 -4.68 5.47 -19.96
C HIS A 237 -4.73 5.78 -21.47
N GLU A 238 -5.50 6.80 -21.85
CA GLU A 238 -5.40 7.34 -23.21
C GLU A 238 -4.00 7.94 -23.41
N PRO A 239 -3.33 7.64 -24.54
CA PRO A 239 -1.97 8.11 -24.83
C PRO A 239 -1.87 9.63 -25.01
#